data_AF-A0A136KWP9-F1
#
_entry.id   AF-A0A136KWP9-F1
#
_cell.length_a   1.000
_cell.length_b   1.000
_cell.length_c   1.000
_cell.angle_alpha   90.00
_cell.angle_beta   90.00
_cell.angle_gamma   90.00
#
_symmetry.space_group_name_H-M   'P 1'
#
loop_
_entity.id
_entity.type
_entity.pdbx_description
1 polymer ?
#
loop_
_entity_poly.entity_id
_entity_poly.type
_entity_poly.pdbx_seq_one_letter_code
_entity_poly.pdbx_strand_id
1 'polypeptide(L)'
;MGARLGFPTANLAPLDRQALPPDGVYAGSCLTPKGEFRAAISIGSRPTVGGTEPATEAFLLDYPGGDLYGAVLRLRFDARLRDQCKFSSLEALIEQMRADVERITSGEF
;
A
#
# COMPACT_ATOMS: atom_id res chain seq x y z
N MET A 1 -4.91 9.85 3.93
CA MET A 1 -6.12 10.02 3.09
C MET A 1 -7.00 8.76 3.05
N GLY A 2 -6.47 7.54 3.21
CA GLY A 2 -7.26 6.29 3.17
C GLY A 2 -8.35 6.12 4.26
N ALA A 3 -8.12 6.63 5.47
CA ALA A 3 -9.06 6.46 6.59
C ALA A 3 -10.46 7.07 6.35
N ARG A 4 -10.59 8.10 5.50
CA ARG A 4 -11.90 8.70 5.14
C ARG A 4 -12.68 7.90 4.10
N LEU A 5 -12.06 6.92 3.46
CA LEU A 5 -12.63 6.08 2.41
C LEU A 5 -12.98 4.66 2.87
N GLY A 6 -12.83 4.36 4.17
CA GLY A 6 -13.01 3.01 4.72
C GLY A 6 -11.80 2.09 4.51
N PHE A 7 -10.66 2.64 4.07
CA PHE A 7 -9.48 1.86 3.74
C PHE A 7 -8.36 2.10 4.78
N PRO A 8 -8.12 1.19 5.74
CA PRO A 8 -6.97 1.29 6.65
C PRO A 8 -5.65 1.18 5.87
N THR A 9 -4.96 2.30 5.71
CA THR A 9 -3.65 2.40 5.07
C THR A 9 -2.56 2.65 6.10
N ALA A 10 -1.53 1.81 6.14
CA ALA A 10 -0.31 2.07 6.90
C ALA A 10 0.69 2.81 6.00
N ASN A 11 1.25 3.91 6.50
CA ASN A 11 2.37 4.60 5.86
C ASN A 11 3.66 4.05 6.46
N LEU A 12 4.55 3.51 5.64
CA LEU A 12 5.79 2.90 6.09
C LEU A 12 6.97 3.78 5.69
N ALA A 13 7.76 4.18 6.69
CA ALA A 13 9.12 4.64 6.45
C ALA A 13 10.01 3.39 6.33
N PRO A 14 10.74 3.20 5.21
CA PRO A 14 11.68 2.09 5.12
C PRO A 14 12.76 2.23 6.19
N LEU A 15 13.16 1.11 6.76
CA LEU A 15 14.36 1.07 7.59
C LEU A 15 15.56 1.38 6.70
N ASP A 16 16.53 2.14 7.23
CA ASP A 16 17.68 2.65 6.47
C ASP A 16 18.27 1.59 5.51
N ARG A 17 18.46 2.00 4.24
CA ARG A 17 19.12 1.23 3.16
C ARG A 17 18.37 -0.02 2.65
N GLN A 18 17.04 -0.08 2.75
CA GLN A 18 16.26 -1.11 2.04
C GLN A 18 16.08 -0.78 0.55
N ALA A 19 16.37 -1.76 -0.31
CA ALA A 19 15.98 -1.69 -1.72
C ALA A 19 14.47 -1.93 -1.83
N LEU A 20 13.78 -1.02 -2.52
CA LEU A 20 12.36 -1.15 -2.85
C LEU A 20 12.22 -1.56 -4.33
N PRO A 21 11.14 -2.29 -4.69
CA PRO A 21 10.73 -2.42 -6.08
C PRO A 21 10.55 -1.05 -6.76
N PRO A 22 10.55 -1.00 -8.11
CA PRO A 22 10.23 0.23 -8.83
C PRO A 22 8.86 0.81 -8.43
N ASP A 23 8.65 2.11 -8.67
CA ASP A 23 7.36 2.76 -8.44
C ASP A 23 6.19 1.98 -9.10
N GLY A 24 5.09 1.84 -8.37
CA GLY A 24 3.93 1.08 -8.82
C GLY A 24 3.04 0.60 -7.68
N VAL A 25 1.99 -0.12 -8.04
CA VAL A 25 1.10 -0.81 -7.10
C VAL A 25 1.32 -2.30 -7.22
N TYR A 26 1.41 -2.98 -6.07
CA TYR A 26 1.77 -4.38 -5.94
C TYR A 26 0.73 -5.14 -5.12
N ALA A 27 0.49 -6.39 -5.49
CA ALA A 27 -0.13 -7.38 -4.63
C ALA A 27 0.94 -7.96 -3.70
N GLY A 28 0.58 -8.20 -2.45
CA GLY A 28 1.51 -8.71 -1.46
C GLY A 28 0.87 -9.01 -0.12
N SER A 29 1.70 -9.04 0.92
CA SER A 29 1.27 -9.18 2.30
C SER A 29 2.00 -8.20 3.23
N CYS A 30 1.36 -7.91 4.36
CA CYS A 30 1.92 -7.12 5.45
C CYS A 30 1.85 -7.93 6.74
N LEU A 31 3.02 -8.25 7.31
CA LEU A 31 3.14 -8.82 8.64
C LEU A 31 3.09 -7.71 9.67
N THR A 32 2.10 -7.80 10.55
CA THR A 32 1.84 -6.88 11.66
C THR A 32 1.93 -7.62 13.00
N PRO A 33 1.92 -6.91 14.15
CA PRO A 33 1.77 -7.55 15.46
C PRO A 33 0.49 -8.38 15.64
N LYS A 34 -0.54 -8.16 14.80
CA LYS A 34 -1.82 -8.88 14.85
C LYS A 34 -1.89 -10.07 13.89
N GLY A 35 -0.82 -10.33 13.13
CA GLY A 35 -0.78 -11.36 12.10
C GLY A 35 -0.40 -10.83 10.73
N GLU A 36 -0.39 -11.73 9.75
CA GLU A 36 -0.12 -11.42 8.35
C GLU A 36 -1.43 -11.22 7.58
N PHE A 37 -1.50 -10.14 6.83
CA PHE A 37 -2.67 -9.76 6.04
C PHE A 37 -2.28 -9.57 4.58
N ARG A 38 -3.14 -9.97 3.65
CA ARG A 38 -2.99 -9.59 2.24
C ARG A 38 -3.04 -8.08 2.11
N ALA A 39 -2.28 -7.52 1.20
CA ALA A 39 -2.19 -6.08 1.03
C ALA A 39 -2.03 -5.64 -0.42
N ALA A 40 -2.67 -4.51 -0.75
CA ALA A 40 -2.26 -3.71 -1.89
C ALA A 40 -1.18 -2.73 -1.43
N ILE A 41 -0.01 -2.77 -2.05
CA ILE A 41 1.16 -1.97 -1.63
C ILE A 41 1.48 -0.97 -2.74
N SER A 42 1.34 0.31 -2.42
CA SER A 42 1.71 1.43 -3.28
C SER A 42 3.14 1.87 -2.94
N ILE A 43 4.02 1.86 -3.93
CA ILE A 43 5.35 2.46 -3.86
C ILE A 43 5.36 3.68 -4.77
N GLY A 44 5.62 4.85 -4.20
CA GLY A 44 5.81 6.06 -4.97
C GLY A 44 7.00 6.87 -4.48
N SER A 45 7.67 7.52 -5.42
CA SER A 45 8.66 8.55 -5.15
C SER A 45 7.98 9.92 -5.23
N ARG A 46 7.84 10.64 -4.09
CA ARG A 46 7.47 12.06 -4.13
C ARG A 46 8.75 12.89 -4.23
N PRO A 47 9.07 13.51 -5.38
CA PRO A 47 10.10 14.54 -5.41
C PRO A 47 9.54 15.79 -4.72
N THR A 48 9.83 15.96 -3.44
CA THR A 48 9.62 17.23 -2.73
C THR A 48 10.94 17.97 -2.61
N VAL A 49 10.92 19.29 -2.80
CA VAL A 49 12.07 20.17 -2.55
C VAL A 49 12.38 20.09 -1.05
N GLY A 50 13.35 19.28 -0.66
CA GLY A 50 13.81 19.15 0.74
C GLY A 50 13.98 17.73 1.28
N GLY A 51 13.64 16.67 0.55
CA GLY A 51 13.91 15.29 1.00
C GLY A 51 13.25 14.19 0.16
N THR A 52 13.85 13.00 0.18
CA THR A 52 13.28 11.76 -0.38
C THR A 52 12.58 11.00 0.73
N GLU A 53 11.30 11.27 0.96
CA GLU A 53 10.46 10.33 1.71
C GLU A 53 9.78 9.40 0.70
N PRO A 54 10.20 8.13 0.60
CA PRO A 54 9.45 7.15 -0.19
C PRO A 54 8.07 6.96 0.43
N ALA A 55 7.03 7.22 -0.35
CA ALA A 55 5.66 7.01 0.07
C ALA A 55 5.30 5.54 -0.15
N THR A 56 5.73 4.67 0.77
CA THR A 56 5.26 3.28 0.79
C THR A 56 3.99 3.22 1.61
N GLU A 57 2.87 2.94 0.93
CA GLU A 57 1.56 2.81 1.56
C GLU A 57 1.06 1.38 1.39
N ALA A 58 0.77 0.69 2.49
CA ALA A 58 0.17 -0.64 2.46
C ALA A 58 -1.30 -0.55 2.90
N PHE A 59 -2.18 -1.03 2.04
CA PHE A 59 -3.60 -1.20 2.31
C PHE A 59 -3.85 -2.66 2.68
N LEU A 60 -4.18 -2.92 3.96
CA LEU A 60 -4.37 -4.29 4.46
C LEU A 60 -5.83 -4.72 4.26
N LEU A 61 -6.02 -5.81 3.52
CA LEU A 61 -7.32 -6.43 3.28
C LEU A 61 -7.79 -7.13 4.56
N ASP A 62 -9.09 -7.03 4.84
CA ASP A 62 -9.76 -7.66 5.99
C ASP A 62 -9.13 -7.33 7.35
N TYR A 63 -8.40 -6.21 7.45
CA TYR A 63 -7.79 -5.80 8.71
C TYR A 63 -8.87 -5.43 9.73
N PRO A 64 -8.92 -6.09 10.91
CA PRO A 64 -10.01 -5.91 11.88
C PRO A 64 -9.99 -4.55 12.59
N GLY A 65 -9.06 -3.66 12.26
CA GLY A 65 -8.89 -2.35 12.84
C GLY A 65 -7.88 -2.31 14.00
N GLY A 66 -7.67 -1.11 14.53
CA GLY A 66 -6.67 -0.80 15.56
C GLY A 66 -5.40 -0.18 14.99
N ASP A 67 -4.67 0.51 15.86
CA ASP A 67 -3.53 1.33 15.44
C ASP A 67 -2.29 0.49 15.09
N LEU A 68 -1.57 0.91 14.05
CA LEU A 68 -0.30 0.38 13.57
C LEU A 68 0.82 1.43 13.65
N TYR A 69 0.55 2.65 14.14
CA TYR A 69 1.56 3.69 14.32
C TYR A 69 2.66 3.22 15.28
N GLY A 70 3.92 3.44 14.88
CA GLY A 70 5.09 3.03 15.64
C GLY A 70 5.41 1.53 15.59
N ALA A 71 4.57 0.70 14.96
CA ALA A 71 4.86 -0.71 14.79
C ALA A 71 5.88 -0.94 13.67
N VAL A 72 6.78 -1.90 13.87
CA VAL A 72 7.61 -2.42 12.79
C VAL A 72 6.76 -3.39 11.96
N LEU A 73 6.54 -3.03 10.70
CA LEU A 73 5.81 -3.85 9.75
C LEU A 73 6.78 -4.45 8.74
N ARG A 74 6.45 -5.64 8.23
CA ARG A 74 7.21 -6.27 7.13
C ARG A 74 6.31 -6.47 5.93
N LEU A 75 6.74 -5.96 4.79
CA LEU A 75 6.04 -6.12 3.52
C LEU A 75 6.66 -7.26 2.72
N ARG A 76 5.81 -8.05 2.09
CA ARG A 76 6.18 -9.00 1.04
C ARG A 76 5.51 -8.55 -0.25
N PHE A 77 6.27 -8.50 -1.34
CA PHE A 77 5.77 -8.15 -2.67
C PHE A 77 5.65 -9.43 -3.48
N ASP A 78 4.41 -9.79 -3.85
CA ASP A 78 4.12 -11.02 -4.57
C ASP A 78 4.04 -10.77 -6.09
N ALA A 79 3.36 -9.71 -6.52
CA ALA A 79 3.23 -9.35 -7.94
C ALA A 79 3.02 -7.85 -8.16
N ARG A 80 3.42 -7.35 -9.34
CA ARG A 80 3.15 -5.97 -9.76
C ARG A 80 1.79 -5.90 -10.45
N LEU A 81 0.90 -5.04 -9.96
CA LEU A 81 -0.46 -4.88 -10.51
C LEU A 81 -0.52 -3.84 -11.62
N ARG A 82 0.12 -2.68 -11.41
CA ARG A 82 0.10 -1.53 -12.34
C ARG A 82 1.11 -0.45 -11.96
N ASP A 83 1.30 0.50 -12.87
CA ASP A 83 1.97 1.77 -12.59
C ASP A 83 1.16 2.67 -11.64
N GLN A 84 1.84 3.69 -11.09
CA GLN A 84 1.19 4.78 -10.37
C GLN A 84 0.37 5.65 -11.32
N CYS A 85 -0.86 5.97 -10.94
CA CYS A 85 -1.78 6.78 -11.73
C CYS A 85 -2.28 7.97 -10.91
N LYS A 86 -2.39 9.14 -11.53
CA LYS A 86 -3.13 10.27 -10.97
C LYS A 86 -4.60 10.11 -11.35
N PHE A 87 -5.49 10.26 -10.38
CA PHE A 87 -6.93 10.23 -10.61
C PHE A 87 -7.48 11.65 -10.65
N SER A 88 -8.37 11.91 -11.60
CA SER A 88 -9.06 13.19 -11.75
C SER A 88 -10.20 13.39 -10.76
N SER A 89 -10.67 12.31 -10.11
CA SER A 89 -11.72 12.35 -9.08
C SER A 89 -11.47 11.32 -7.98
N LEU A 90 -12.13 11.54 -6.83
CA LEU A 90 -12.13 10.60 -5.72
C LEU A 90 -12.80 9.28 -6.08
N GLU A 91 -13.88 9.33 -6.87
CA GLU A 91 -14.61 8.14 -7.33
C GLU A 91 -13.74 7.25 -8.21
N ALA A 92 -12.97 7.85 -9.13
CA ALA A 92 -12.05 7.12 -9.99
C ALA A 92 -10.93 6.42 -9.18
N LEU A 93 -10.45 7.06 -8.10
CA LEU A 93 -9.50 6.45 -7.18
C LEU A 93 -10.13 5.24 -6.45
N ILE A 94 -11.36 5.38 -5.92
CA ILE A 94 -12.04 4.31 -5.20
C ILE A 94 -12.29 3.11 -6.12
N GLU A 95 -12.77 3.34 -7.33
CA GLU A 95 -13.01 2.27 -8.30
C GLU A 95 -11.73 1.52 -8.66
N GLN A 96 -10.62 2.24 -8.87
CA GLN A 96 -9.33 1.58 -9.08
C GLN A 96 -8.88 0.77 -7.86
N MET A 97 -9.03 1.31 -6.65
CA MET A 97 -8.66 0.58 -5.43
C MET A 97 -9.48 -0.70 -5.27
N ARG A 98 -10.77 -0.68 -5.61
CA ARG A 98 -11.63 -1.88 -5.60
C ARG A 98 -11.15 -2.92 -6.60
N ALA A 99 -10.82 -2.52 -7.83
CA ALA A 99 -10.27 -3.42 -8.84
C ALA A 99 -8.93 -4.04 -8.40
N ASP A 100 -8.06 -3.25 -7.75
CA ASP A 100 -6.79 -3.76 -7.21
C ASP A 100 -7.03 -4.81 -6.11
N VAL A 101 -8.00 -4.57 -5.21
CA VAL A 101 -8.42 -5.51 -4.14
C VAL A 101 -9.05 -6.78 -4.71
N GLU A 102 -9.88 -6.65 -5.74
CA GLU A 102 -10.51 -7.79 -6.40
C GLU A 102 -9.45 -8.71 -7.01
N ARG A 103 -8.46 -8.16 -7.72
CA ARG A 103 -7.33 -8.96 -8.24
C ARG A 103 -6.61 -9.71 -7.11
N ILE A 104 -6.35 -9.03 -5.98
CA ILE A 104 -5.70 -9.63 -4.78
C ILE A 104 -6.52 -10.76 -4.18
N THR A 105 -7.85 -10.61 -4.21
CA THR A 105 -8.75 -11.59 -3.62
C THR A 105 -8.88 -12.82 -4.51
N SER A 106 -8.97 -12.61 -5.83
CA SER A 106 -9.09 -13.67 -6.85
C SER A 106 -7.78 -14.41 -7.13
N GLY A 107 -6.63 -13.81 -6.80
CA GLY A 107 -5.31 -14.39 -7.09
C GLY A 107 -4.86 -14.23 -8.55
N GLU A 108 -5.46 -13.30 -9.29
CA GLU A 108 -5.20 -13.08 -10.71
C GLU A 108 -4.14 -11.98 -10.91
N PHE A 109 -2.87 -12.38 -10.89
CA PHE A 109 -1.69 -11.55 -11.17
C PHE A 109 -0.57 -12.32 -11.85
#